data_AF-R3WGG8-F1
#
_entry.id   AF-R3WGG8-F1
#
_cell.length_a   1.000
_cell.length_b   1.000
_cell.length_c   1.000
_cell.angle_alpha   90.00
_cell.angle_beta   90.00
_cell.angle_gamma   90.00
#
_symmetry.space_group_name_H-M   'P 1'
#
loop_
_entity.id
_entity.type
_entity.pdbx_description
1 polymer ?
#
loop_
_entity_poly.entity_id
_entity_poly.type
_entity_poly.pdbx_seq_one_letter_code
_entity_poly.pdbx_strand_id
1 'polypeptide(L)'
;MMEYEKDWFMRQVKAAVFNPFKKVSEVQVMPMILVTDEGTGEKYSVPIQSYLSELILALQVNQAENILFSETNQMTDAQLMDLGNWFYDLVENLSDEELESANFSRTEIAQGRADLGE
;
A
#
# COMPACT_ATOMS: atom_id res chain seq x y z
N MET A 1 -5.96 1.54 24.08
CA MET A 1 -6.19 0.80 22.81
C MET A 1 -7.06 1.63 21.85
N MET A 2 -8.31 1.98 22.19
CA MET A 2 -9.19 2.79 21.31
C MET A 2 -8.66 4.18 20.90
N GLU A 3 -7.92 4.88 21.76
CA GLU A 3 -7.36 6.19 21.42
C GLU A 3 -6.20 6.09 20.41
N TYR A 4 -5.42 5.02 20.47
CA TYR A 4 -4.27 4.79 19.60
C TYR A 4 -4.72 4.51 18.16
N GLU A 5 -5.68 3.61 17.97
CA GLU A 5 -6.27 3.29 16.66
C GLU A 5 -6.90 4.54 16.01
N LYS A 6 -7.56 5.38 16.82
CA LYS A 6 -8.21 6.61 16.34
C LYS A 6 -7.18 7.65 15.93
N ASP A 7 -6.11 7.83 16.71
CA ASP A 7 -5.03 8.76 16.38
C ASP A 7 -4.25 8.33 15.14
N TRP A 8 -3.97 7.03 15.02
CA TRP A 8 -3.35 6.45 13.85
C TRP A 8 -4.23 6.64 12.60
N PHE A 9 -5.53 6.28 12.66
CA PHE A 9 -6.46 6.46 11.53
C PHE A 9 -6.53 7.94 11.11
N MET A 10 -6.54 8.86 12.07
CA MET A 10 -6.55 10.30 11.80
C MET A 10 -5.24 10.83 11.22
N ARG A 11 -4.08 10.24 11.55
CA ARG A 11 -2.80 10.57 10.89
C ARG A 11 -2.84 10.13 9.43
N GLN A 12 -3.37 8.95 9.15
CA GLN A 12 -3.44 8.44 7.79
C GLN A 12 -4.47 9.18 6.93
N VAL A 13 -5.65 9.52 7.47
CA VAL A 13 -6.61 10.40 6.79
C VAL A 13 -5.98 11.74 6.47
N LYS A 14 -5.20 12.32 7.40
CA LYS A 14 -4.46 13.55 7.12
C LYS A 14 -3.41 13.37 6.03
N ALA A 15 -2.65 12.28 6.01
CA ALA A 15 -1.64 12.03 4.97
C ALA A 15 -2.25 11.76 3.58
N ALA A 16 -3.37 11.02 3.52
CA ALA A 16 -4.10 10.75 2.28
C ALA A 16 -4.76 12.01 1.69
N VAL A 17 -5.26 12.92 2.55
CA VAL A 17 -5.86 14.21 2.15
C VAL A 17 -4.80 15.28 1.89
N PHE A 18 -3.68 15.26 2.63
CA PHE A 18 -2.55 16.18 2.47
C PHE A 18 -1.29 15.42 2.05
N ASN A 19 -1.14 15.20 0.75
CA ASN A 19 0.16 14.87 0.15
C ASN A 19 0.75 16.10 -0.56
N PRO A 20 1.56 16.93 0.11
CA PRO A 20 2.22 18.09 -0.52
C PRO A 20 3.25 17.68 -1.59
N PHE A 21 3.57 16.38 -1.71
CA PHE A 21 4.43 15.82 -2.74
C PHE A 21 3.67 15.21 -3.92
N LYS A 22 2.35 15.39 -4.01
CA LYS A 22 1.57 15.02 -5.19
C LYS A 22 1.96 15.94 -6.35
N LYS A 23 3.14 15.69 -6.94
CA LYS A 23 3.44 16.15 -8.30
C LYS A 23 2.27 15.71 -9.14
N VAL A 24 1.76 16.63 -9.94
CA VAL A 24 0.80 16.35 -11.00
C VAL A 24 1.56 15.54 -12.06
N SER A 25 1.92 14.29 -11.75
CA SER A 25 2.32 13.34 -12.77
C SER A 25 1.09 13.14 -13.65
N GLU A 26 1.29 13.05 -14.95
CA GLU A 26 0.28 12.52 -15.86
C GLU A 26 -0.40 11.33 -15.18
N VAL A 27 -1.74 11.31 -15.19
CA VAL A 27 -2.53 10.28 -14.53
C VAL A 27 -2.13 8.94 -15.14
N GLN A 28 -1.13 8.28 -14.56
CA GLN A 28 -0.80 6.91 -14.92
C GLN A 28 -2.02 6.09 -14.55
N VAL A 29 -2.61 5.44 -15.54
CA VAL A 29 -3.71 4.51 -15.31
C VAL A 29 -3.10 3.30 -14.61
N MET A 30 -3.23 3.27 -13.29
CA MET A 30 -2.83 2.13 -12.48
C MET A 30 -3.72 0.93 -12.86
N PRO A 31 -3.18 -0.30 -12.88
CA PRO A 31 -3.97 -1.47 -13.23
C PRO A 31 -5.12 -1.66 -12.25
N MET A 32 -6.22 -2.19 -12.78
CA MET A 32 -7.37 -2.57 -11.99
C MET A 32 -7.21 -4.03 -11.56
N ILE A 33 -7.44 -4.31 -10.29
CA ILE A 33 -7.43 -5.67 -9.73
C ILE A 33 -8.86 -6.10 -9.41
N LEU A 34 -9.07 -7.42 -9.38
CA LEU A 34 -10.34 -8.00 -8.95
C LEU A 34 -10.22 -8.43 -7.49
N VAL A 35 -10.96 -7.75 -6.61
CA VAL A 35 -11.00 -8.05 -5.18
C VAL A 35 -12.29 -8.80 -4.87
N THR A 36 -12.25 -9.70 -3.88
CA THR A 36 -13.44 -10.37 -3.34
C THR A 36 -13.75 -9.78 -1.97
N ASP A 37 -14.98 -9.29 -1.79
CA ASP A 37 -15.48 -8.87 -0.48
C ASP A 37 -15.65 -10.10 0.42
N GLU A 38 -15.01 -10.09 1.59
CA GLU A 38 -15.07 -11.24 2.50
C GLU A 38 -16.44 -11.40 3.19
N GLY A 39 -17.23 -10.32 3.30
CA GLY A 39 -18.54 -10.33 3.95
C GLY A 39 -19.68 -10.76 3.04
N THR A 40 -19.63 -10.38 1.76
CA THR A 40 -20.67 -10.68 0.76
C THR A 40 -20.26 -11.75 -0.24
N GLY A 41 -18.96 -11.99 -0.41
CA GLY A 41 -18.40 -12.87 -1.46
C GLY A 41 -18.43 -12.24 -2.86
N GLU A 42 -18.87 -10.98 -2.98
CA GLU A 42 -18.95 -10.29 -4.26
C GLU A 42 -17.57 -9.92 -4.79
N LYS A 43 -17.39 -10.00 -6.10
CA LYS A 43 -16.15 -9.58 -6.76
C LYS A 43 -16.33 -8.22 -7.40
N TYR A 44 -15.40 -7.31 -7.15
CA TYR A 44 -15.43 -5.96 -7.69
C TYR A 44 -14.04 -5.53 -8.15
N SER A 45 -14.01 -4.60 -9.11
CA SER A 45 -12.77 -4.12 -9.69
C SER A 45 -12.39 -2.76 -9.11
N VAL A 46 -11.15 -2.63 -8.64
CA VAL A 46 -10.61 -1.40 -8.05
C VAL A 46 -9.20 -1.10 -8.55
N PRO A 47 -8.78 0.17 -8.56
CA PRO A 47 -7.38 0.49 -8.81
C PRO A 47 -6.50 -0.14 -7.72
N ILE A 48 -5.43 -0.84 -8.12
CA ILE A 48 -4.52 -1.51 -7.18
C ILE A 48 -4.03 -0.58 -6.09
N GLN A 49 -3.67 0.65 -6.45
CA GLN A 49 -3.13 1.64 -5.52
C GLN A 49 -4.14 1.98 -4.40
N SER A 50 -5.43 2.10 -4.73
CA SER A 50 -6.48 2.35 -3.74
C SER A 50 -6.59 1.19 -2.76
N TYR A 51 -6.56 -0.03 -3.27
CA TYR A 51 -6.69 -1.22 -2.43
C TYR A 51 -5.47 -1.44 -1.53
N LEU A 52 -4.25 -1.23 -2.05
CA LEU A 52 -3.03 -1.27 -1.25
C LEU A 52 -3.06 -0.20 -0.14
N SER A 53 -3.56 1.00 -0.45
CA SER A 53 -3.73 2.04 0.57
C SER A 53 -4.69 1.61 1.67
N GLU A 54 -5.82 0.97 1.32
CA GLU A 54 -6.78 0.45 2.31
C GLU A 54 -6.18 -0.64 3.19
N LEU A 55 -5.34 -1.52 2.63
CA LEU A 55 -4.66 -2.56 3.41
C LEU A 55 -3.58 -1.99 4.33
N ILE A 56 -2.81 -0.99 3.89
CA ILE A 56 -1.87 -0.26 4.77
C ILE A 56 -2.64 0.42 5.91
N LEU A 57 -3.81 1.00 5.60
CA LEU A 57 -4.72 1.53 6.62
C LEU A 57 -5.19 0.41 7.57
N ALA A 58 -5.50 -0.77 7.09
CA ALA A 58 -5.90 -1.86 7.99
C ALA A 58 -4.73 -2.48 8.79
N LEU A 59 -3.50 -1.94 8.69
CA LEU A 59 -2.25 -2.55 9.16
C LEU A 59 -2.06 -3.98 8.60
N GLN A 60 -2.59 -4.25 7.42
CA GLN A 60 -2.43 -5.49 6.67
C GLN A 60 -1.27 -5.35 5.65
N VAL A 61 -0.11 -4.85 6.11
CA VAL A 61 1.02 -4.47 5.25
C VAL A 61 1.60 -5.68 4.52
N ASN A 62 1.80 -6.81 5.20
CA ASN A 62 2.29 -8.03 4.57
C ASN A 62 1.35 -8.52 3.46
N GLN A 63 0.02 -8.43 3.67
CA GLN A 63 -0.96 -8.76 2.63
C GLN A 63 -0.88 -7.80 1.46
N ALA A 64 -0.72 -6.50 1.74
CA ALA A 64 -0.58 -5.49 0.70
C ALA A 64 0.65 -5.74 -0.18
N GLU A 65 1.79 -6.10 0.42
CA GLU A 65 3.02 -6.44 -0.32
C GLU A 65 2.82 -7.68 -1.20
N ASN A 66 2.21 -8.74 -0.68
CA ASN A 66 1.92 -9.94 -1.47
C ASN A 66 1.10 -9.62 -2.72
N ILE A 67 0.16 -8.68 -2.63
CA ILE A 67 -0.68 -8.24 -3.76
C ILE A 67 0.10 -7.35 -4.73
N LEU A 68 0.95 -6.45 -4.22
CA LEU A 68 1.84 -5.66 -5.07
C LEU A 68 2.65 -6.56 -5.99
N PHE A 69 3.24 -7.63 -5.45
CA PHE A 69 4.07 -8.55 -6.23
C PHE A 69 3.28 -9.57 -7.06
N SER A 70 2.07 -9.97 -6.64
CA SER A 70 1.23 -10.90 -7.42
C SER A 70 0.78 -10.30 -8.76
N GLU A 71 0.66 -8.98 -8.81
CA GLU A 71 0.16 -8.23 -9.97
C GLU A 71 1.27 -7.68 -10.87
N THR A 72 2.54 -7.99 -10.58
CA THR A 72 3.72 -7.59 -11.38
C THR A 72 3.56 -7.90 -12.86
N ASN A 73 3.03 -9.07 -13.21
CA ASN A 73 2.80 -9.49 -14.59
C ASN A 73 1.76 -8.65 -15.36
N GLN A 74 0.96 -7.83 -14.66
CA GLN A 74 -0.03 -6.94 -15.25
C GLN A 74 0.50 -5.50 -15.43
N MET A 75 1.75 -5.24 -15.04
CA MET A 75 2.37 -3.93 -15.03
C MET A 75 3.61 -3.91 -15.92
N THR A 76 3.92 -2.74 -16.47
CA THR A 76 5.26 -2.47 -16.98
C THR A 76 6.22 -2.25 -15.81
N ASP A 77 7.52 -2.48 -16.02
CA ASP A 77 8.56 -2.26 -15.00
C ASP A 77 8.49 -0.84 -14.42
N ALA A 78 8.20 0.17 -15.26
CA ALA A 78 8.02 1.54 -14.83
C ALA A 78 6.82 1.71 -13.88
N GLN A 79 5.67 1.10 -14.20
CA GLN A 79 4.50 1.14 -13.33
C GLN A 79 4.73 0.39 -12.01
N LEU A 80 5.39 -0.76 -12.06
CA LEU A 80 5.75 -1.53 -10.88
C LEU A 80 6.69 -0.72 -9.97
N MET A 81 7.73 -0.11 -10.54
CA MET A 81 8.68 0.72 -9.81
C MET A 81 8.01 1.95 -9.19
N ASP A 82 7.15 2.64 -9.93
CA ASP A 82 6.42 3.81 -9.41
C ASP A 82 5.45 3.42 -8.29
N LEU A 83 4.69 2.32 -8.46
CA LEU A 83 3.77 1.82 -7.46
C LEU A 83 4.50 1.31 -6.21
N GLY A 84 5.57 0.54 -6.39
CA GLY A 84 6.35 -0.02 -5.30
C GLY A 84 7.06 1.05 -4.49
N ASN A 85 7.65 2.06 -5.14
CA ASN A 85 8.22 3.20 -4.43
C ASN A 85 7.16 3.95 -3.62
N TRP A 86 6.00 4.22 -4.22
CA TRP A 86 4.88 4.83 -3.50
C TRP A 86 4.42 3.98 -2.30
N PHE A 87 4.35 2.65 -2.46
CA PHE A 87 3.97 1.72 -1.41
C PHE A 87 4.95 1.77 -0.23
N TYR A 88 6.24 1.58 -0.49
CA TYR A 88 7.24 1.58 0.58
C TYR A 88 7.46 2.96 1.20
N ASP A 89 7.22 4.06 0.46
CA ASP A 89 7.25 5.41 1.03
C ASP A 89 6.15 5.58 2.09
N LEU A 90 4.97 5.00 1.89
CA LEU A 90 3.90 5.00 2.89
C LEU A 90 4.22 4.10 4.08
N VAL A 91 4.67 2.87 3.81
CA VAL A 91 5.00 1.89 4.86
C VAL A 91 6.14 2.37 5.75
N GLU A 92 7.13 3.08 5.21
CA GLU A 92 8.24 3.67 5.98
C GLU A 92 7.77 4.67 7.06
N ASN A 93 6.60 5.29 6.89
CA ASN A 93 6.04 6.23 7.86
C ASN A 93 5.36 5.55 9.07
N LEU A 94 5.16 4.22 9.03
CA LEU A 94 4.64 3.47 10.17
C LEU A 94 5.71 3.38 11.27
N SER A 95 5.30 3.33 12.54
CA SER A 95 6.22 3.07 13.65
C SER A 95 6.67 1.61 13.67
N ASP A 96 7.74 1.30 14.42
CA ASP A 96 8.21 -0.08 14.52
C ASP A 96 7.16 -1.00 15.19
N GLU A 97 6.37 -0.47 16.12
CA GLU A 97 5.25 -1.20 16.74
C GLU A 97 4.10 -1.46 15.74
N GLU A 98 3.82 -0.51 14.85
CA GLU A 98 2.81 -0.66 13.80
C GLU A 98 3.26 -1.70 12.76
N LEU A 99 4.53 -1.67 12.37
CA LEU A 99 5.13 -2.67 11.49
C LEU A 99 5.08 -4.06 12.12
N GLU A 100 5.47 -4.20 13.38
CA GLU A 100 5.40 -5.47 14.10
C GLU A 100 3.96 -6.00 14.17
N SER A 101 2.98 -5.12 14.45
CA SER A 101 1.56 -5.49 14.45
C SER A 101 1.04 -5.92 13.07
N ALA A 102 1.66 -5.41 12.00
CA ALA A 102 1.36 -5.75 10.62
C ALA A 102 2.15 -6.96 10.09
N ASN A 103 2.91 -7.64 10.97
CA ASN A 103 3.85 -8.70 10.61
C ASN A 103 4.83 -8.26 9.50
N PHE A 104 5.45 -7.09 9.73
CA PHE A 104 6.37 -6.45 8.81
C PHE A 104 7.55 -5.80 9.56
N SER A 105 8.61 -5.45 8.83
CA SER A 105 9.84 -4.91 9.43
C SER A 105 10.57 -3.95 8.50
N ARG A 106 11.46 -3.13 9.07
CA ARG A 106 12.37 -2.26 8.30
C ARG A 106 13.24 -3.04 7.30
N THR A 107 13.63 -4.26 7.68
CA THR A 107 14.42 -5.15 6.82
C THR A 107 13.60 -5.57 5.60
N GLU A 108 12.33 -5.92 5.78
CA GLU A 108 11.43 -6.27 4.67
C GLU A 108 11.18 -5.09 3.73
N ILE A 109 11.06 -3.86 4.25
CA ILE A 109 11.00 -2.65 3.41
C ILE A 109 12.25 -2.55 2.51
N ALA A 110 13.44 -2.71 3.10
CA ALA A 110 14.69 -2.61 2.36
C ALA A 110 14.86 -3.73 1.32
N GLN A 111 14.46 -4.96 1.67
CA GLN A 111 14.48 -6.12 0.77
C GLN A 111 13.50 -5.91 -0.39
N GLY A 112 12.25 -5.59 -0.09
CA GLY A 112 11.24 -5.39 -1.12
C GLY A 112 11.55 -4.24 -2.07
N ARG A 113 12.18 -3.16 -1.60
CA ARG A 113 12.70 -2.10 -2.49
C ARG A 113 13.81 -2.57 -3.42
N ALA A 114 14.66 -3.50 -2.97
CA ALA A 114 15.68 -4.09 -3.83
C ALA A 114 15.03 -4.99 -4.90
N ASP A 115 14.01 -5.75 -4.53
CA ASP A 115 13.28 -6.67 -5.41
C ASP A 115 12.49 -5.94 -6.51
N LEU A 116 12.15 -4.65 -6.34
CA LEU A 116 11.53 -3.83 -7.40
C LEU A 116 12.47 -3.57 -8.59
N GLY A 117 13.78 -3.73 -8.41
CA GLY A 117 14.81 -3.42 -9.40
C GLY A 117 15.55 -4.63 -9.99
N GLU A 118 15.17 -5.85 -9.62
CA GLU A 118 15.69 -7.11 -10.22
C GLU A 118 14.92 -7.50 -11.48
#